data_AF-A0A5D0Q0Z4-F1
#
_entry.id   AF-A0A5D0Q0Z4-F1
#
_cell.length_a   1.000
_cell.length_b   1.000
_cell.length_c   1.000
_cell.angle_alpha   90.00
_cell.angle_beta   90.00
_cell.angle_gamma   90.00
#
_symmetry.space_group_name_H-M   'P 1'
#
loop_
_entity.id
_entity.type
_entity.pdbx_description
1 polymer ?
#
loop_
_entity_poly.entity_id
_entity_poly.type
_entity_poly.pdbx_seq_one_letter_code
_entity_poly.pdbx_strand_id
1 'polypeptide(L)'
;MTIVQGIEARGMHHCETTALGVLLRHEGLELSEPMLFGLGSGLSFVYWDAKSMPFPFLGGRVKPFELTRNLASRLGLTLTVQETASPRKAWQNVAAPIDAGRPVGLQLDSYHLDYFGTKVHFGGHVVAMYGYDEHHAYLVDTDQQGGAVRTGLAGLASARAERGPMTARNRSFTLALPQRPPSWQDRIVPAVRHCAEAFLAAPIANLGHRGIAKAARLVPGWLRRTAEPRRDLPQAALLMERGGTGGALFRVLFRDFLDEGSRLVSGGPRTGLRTGHRLYAEAAVGWTDVSALIAKAGESGDAAPLEQAGALLGDLARIEEEAMRVLRRL
;
A
#
# COMPACT_ATOMS: atom_id res chain seq x y z
N MET A 1 -12.00 26.13 -15.30
CA MET A 1 -10.95 25.45 -14.52
C MET A 1 -11.28 25.60 -13.05
N THR A 2 -11.40 24.49 -12.33
CA THR A 2 -11.67 24.46 -10.89
C THR A 2 -10.48 23.80 -10.20
N ILE A 3 -9.82 24.52 -9.30
CA ILE A 3 -8.69 24.01 -8.50
C ILE A 3 -8.97 24.30 -7.04
N VAL A 4 -8.90 23.27 -6.20
CA VAL A 4 -8.93 23.42 -4.75
C VAL A 4 -7.65 24.13 -4.30
N GLN A 5 -7.81 25.20 -3.52
CA GLN A 5 -6.70 25.99 -3.01
C GLN A 5 -6.01 25.31 -1.82
N GLY A 6 -4.74 25.64 -1.57
CA GLY A 6 -4.00 25.14 -0.40
C GLY A 6 -3.62 23.66 -0.48
N ILE A 7 -3.65 23.06 -1.67
CA ILE A 7 -3.26 21.67 -1.87
C ILE A 7 -1.75 21.56 -1.98
N GLU A 8 -1.12 20.90 -1.00
CA GLU A 8 0.27 20.51 -1.07
C GLU A 8 0.39 19.20 -1.87
N ALA A 9 0.80 19.33 -3.14
CA ALA A 9 0.98 18.21 -4.07
C ALA A 9 2.28 17.41 -3.82
N ARG A 10 2.51 17.06 -2.56
CA ARG A 10 3.63 16.23 -2.09
C ARG A 10 3.28 14.75 -2.27
N GLY A 11 4.03 14.07 -3.13
CA GLY A 11 3.98 12.62 -3.27
C GLY A 11 4.63 11.93 -2.07
N MET A 12 4.36 10.64 -1.93
CA MET A 12 5.06 9.75 -1.01
C MET A 12 5.41 8.44 -1.76
N HIS A 13 5.85 7.39 -1.06
CA HIS A 13 6.21 6.13 -1.73
C HIS A 13 4.99 5.32 -2.16
N HIS A 14 3.98 5.19 -1.30
CA HIS A 14 2.80 4.37 -1.54
C HIS A 14 1.60 5.23 -1.97
N CYS A 15 0.86 4.78 -2.98
CA CYS A 15 -0.20 5.58 -3.60
C CYS A 15 -1.39 5.84 -2.67
N GLU A 16 -1.80 4.84 -1.89
CA GLU A 16 -2.90 5.00 -0.92
C GLU A 16 -2.54 5.98 0.20
N THR A 17 -1.33 5.89 0.77
CA THR A 17 -0.86 6.83 1.81
C THR A 17 -0.59 8.22 1.25
N THR A 18 -0.12 8.34 0.00
CA THR A 18 0.00 9.64 -0.68
C THR A 18 -1.35 10.34 -0.77
N ALA A 19 -2.37 9.65 -1.29
CA ALA A 19 -3.71 10.21 -1.41
C ALA A 19 -4.29 10.58 -0.04
N LEU A 20 -4.17 9.70 0.96
CA LEU A 20 -4.60 9.98 2.33
C LEU A 20 -3.89 11.18 2.94
N GLY A 21 -2.58 11.31 2.72
CA GLY A 21 -1.79 12.43 3.20
C GLY A 21 -2.27 13.76 2.64
N VAL A 22 -2.62 13.81 1.35
CA VAL A 22 -3.19 15.02 0.72
C VAL A 22 -4.55 15.37 1.33
N LEU A 23 -5.46 14.39 1.44
CA LEU A 23 -6.79 14.62 1.99
C LEU A 23 -6.73 15.08 3.46
N LEU A 24 -5.85 14.48 4.27
CA LEU A 24 -5.73 14.82 5.69
C LEU A 24 -5.04 16.16 5.92
N ARG A 25 -3.98 16.48 5.16
CA ARG A 25 -3.33 17.80 5.22
C ARG A 25 -4.30 18.92 4.89
N HIS A 26 -5.17 18.72 3.90
CA HIS A 26 -6.24 19.67 3.57
C HIS A 26 -7.23 19.87 4.74
N GLU A 27 -7.51 18.82 5.51
CA GLU A 27 -8.35 18.90 6.72
C GLU A 27 -7.57 19.44 7.94
N GLY A 28 -6.27 19.73 7.81
CA GLY A 28 -5.43 20.28 8.88
C GLY A 28 -4.73 19.25 9.76
N LEU A 29 -4.67 17.97 9.34
CA LEU A 29 -3.90 16.93 10.03
C LEU A 29 -2.73 16.45 9.16
N GLU A 30 -1.51 16.75 9.59
CA GLU A 30 -0.31 16.24 8.96
C GLU A 30 0.25 15.02 9.71
N LEU A 31 0.49 13.95 8.96
CA LEU A 31 1.13 12.71 9.45
C LEU A 31 2.23 12.31 8.47
N SER A 32 3.31 11.74 8.99
CA SER A 32 4.34 11.10 8.18
C SER A 32 3.76 9.90 7.41
N GLU A 33 4.38 9.49 6.30
CA GLU A 33 3.93 8.29 5.57
C GLU A 33 3.94 7.02 6.45
N PRO A 34 4.99 6.75 7.26
CA PRO A 34 4.97 5.63 8.20
C PRO A 34 3.79 5.71 9.18
N MET A 35 3.45 6.89 9.69
CA MET A 35 2.27 7.05 10.57
C MET A 35 0.96 6.75 9.84
N LEU A 36 0.77 7.22 8.60
CA LEU A 36 -0.42 6.88 7.81
C LEU A 36 -0.53 5.38 7.58
N PHE A 37 0.59 4.72 7.23
CA PHE A 37 0.64 3.28 6.97
C PHE A 37 0.37 2.47 8.25
N GLY A 38 1.05 2.81 9.34
CA GLY A 38 0.94 2.12 10.62
C GLY A 38 -0.39 2.31 11.32
N LEU A 39 -0.90 3.55 11.39
CA LEU A 39 -2.23 3.86 11.91
C LEU A 39 -3.35 3.35 11.00
N GLY A 40 -3.06 2.97 9.75
CA GLY A 40 -3.96 2.19 8.91
C GLY A 40 -3.86 0.67 9.08
N SER A 41 -2.97 0.17 9.95
CA SER A 41 -2.60 -1.26 10.04
C SER A 41 -2.27 -1.85 8.66
N GLY A 42 -1.46 -1.12 7.87
CA GLY A 42 -1.24 -1.42 6.47
C GLY A 42 -0.47 -2.72 6.20
N LEU A 43 0.41 -3.13 7.13
CA LEU A 43 1.29 -4.28 6.92
C LEU A 43 0.49 -5.59 6.88
N SER A 44 0.77 -6.40 5.88
CA SER A 44 0.30 -7.78 5.81
C SER A 44 1.25 -8.63 4.95
N PHE A 45 0.83 -9.82 4.60
CA PHE A 45 1.48 -10.60 3.55
C PHE A 45 0.45 -11.46 2.83
N VAL A 46 0.61 -11.63 1.51
CA VAL A 46 -0.10 -12.63 0.71
C VAL A 46 0.83 -13.28 -0.31
N TYR A 47 0.78 -14.60 -0.39
CA TYR A 47 1.24 -15.37 -1.56
C TYR A 47 0.02 -15.83 -2.35
N TRP A 48 -0.08 -15.46 -3.62
CA TRP A 48 -1.19 -15.88 -4.47
C TRP A 48 -0.69 -16.48 -5.78
N ASP A 49 -1.13 -17.70 -6.10
CA ASP A 49 -0.80 -18.40 -7.34
C ASP A 49 -2.03 -19.16 -7.81
N ALA A 50 -2.73 -18.59 -8.80
CA ALA A 50 -3.86 -19.23 -9.44
C ALA A 50 -3.45 -19.73 -10.82
N LYS A 51 -4.07 -20.82 -11.29
CA LYS A 51 -3.74 -21.43 -12.60
C LYS A 51 -3.88 -20.47 -13.78
N SER A 52 -4.79 -19.50 -13.69
CA SER A 52 -5.01 -18.48 -14.71
C SER A 52 -3.98 -17.35 -14.70
N MET A 53 -3.11 -17.28 -13.68
CA MET A 53 -2.10 -16.23 -13.58
C MET A 53 -0.82 -16.65 -14.31
N PRO A 54 -0.22 -15.73 -15.09
CA PRO A 54 1.05 -16.01 -15.77
C PRO A 54 2.18 -16.25 -14.76
N PHE A 55 2.14 -15.55 -13.62
CA PHE A 55 3.15 -15.65 -12.57
C PHE A 55 2.53 -15.47 -11.16
N PRO A 56 3.09 -16.11 -10.11
CA PRO A 56 2.65 -15.88 -8.74
C PRO A 56 2.80 -14.42 -8.29
N PHE A 57 1.93 -13.98 -7.40
CA PHE A 57 1.91 -12.64 -6.82
C PHE A 57 2.29 -12.66 -5.34
N LEU A 58 3.18 -11.75 -4.95
CA LEU A 58 3.48 -11.42 -3.56
C LEU A 58 2.91 -10.03 -3.23
N GLY A 59 2.13 -9.93 -2.16
CA GLY A 59 1.65 -8.66 -1.64
C GLY A 59 2.12 -8.44 -0.21
N GLY A 60 2.58 -7.23 0.10
CA GLY A 60 3.12 -6.86 1.42
C GLY A 60 2.17 -6.10 2.34
N ARG A 61 0.92 -5.94 1.93
CA ARG A 61 -0.04 -5.09 2.63
C ARG A 61 -1.44 -5.68 2.61
N VAL A 62 -2.32 -5.09 3.42
CA VAL A 62 -3.76 -5.39 3.42
C VAL A 62 -4.39 -5.15 2.04
N LYS A 63 -5.64 -5.59 1.83
CA LYS A 63 -6.33 -5.39 0.54
C LYS A 63 -6.51 -3.90 0.23
N PRO A 64 -6.50 -3.47 -1.04
CA PRO A 64 -6.75 -2.06 -1.42
C PRO A 64 -7.94 -1.47 -0.66
N PHE A 65 -7.80 -0.23 -0.19
CA PHE A 65 -8.81 0.52 0.57
C PHE A 65 -9.06 0.07 2.03
N GLU A 66 -8.58 -1.10 2.47
CA GLU A 66 -8.68 -1.50 3.88
C GLU A 66 -7.80 -0.63 4.79
N LEU A 67 -6.64 -0.18 4.31
CA LEU A 67 -5.78 0.78 5.03
C LEU A 67 -6.54 2.09 5.26
N THR A 68 -7.18 2.64 4.22
CA THR A 68 -8.04 3.83 4.32
C THR A 68 -9.16 3.66 5.35
N ARG A 69 -9.88 2.53 5.31
CA ARG A 69 -10.98 2.24 6.25
C ARG A 69 -10.49 2.13 7.69
N ASN A 70 -9.39 1.42 7.91
CA ASN A 70 -8.77 1.27 9.22
C ASN A 70 -8.33 2.63 9.78
N LEU A 71 -7.65 3.44 8.97
CA LEU A 71 -7.19 4.77 9.38
C LEU A 71 -8.38 5.67 9.75
N ALA A 72 -9.40 5.70 8.90
CA ALA A 72 -10.61 6.48 9.14
C ALA A 72 -11.33 6.08 10.43
N SER A 73 -11.57 4.78 10.62
CA SER A 73 -12.20 4.26 11.85
C SER A 73 -11.36 4.59 13.09
N ARG A 74 -10.03 4.42 13.00
CA ARG A 74 -9.11 4.60 14.13
C ARG A 74 -8.98 6.03 14.59
N LEU A 75 -9.00 6.97 13.64
CA LEU A 75 -8.92 8.39 13.89
C LEU A 75 -10.31 9.05 14.04
N GLY A 76 -11.40 8.27 13.93
CA GLY A 76 -12.76 8.81 13.99
C GLY A 76 -13.08 9.79 12.86
N LEU A 77 -12.46 9.60 11.69
CA LEU A 77 -12.71 10.42 10.50
C LEU A 77 -14.08 10.09 9.92
N THR A 78 -14.75 11.10 9.39
CA THR A 78 -15.91 10.86 8.52
C THR A 78 -15.40 10.47 7.14
N LEU A 79 -15.42 9.17 6.85
CA LEU A 79 -15.11 8.62 5.52
C LEU A 79 -16.39 8.49 4.70
N THR A 80 -16.55 9.38 3.71
CA THR A 80 -17.65 9.30 2.74
C THR A 80 -17.17 8.58 1.49
N VAL A 81 -17.74 7.42 1.18
CA VAL A 81 -17.37 6.61 0.02
C VAL A 81 -18.54 6.56 -0.96
N GLN A 82 -18.24 6.79 -2.24
CA GLN A 82 -19.21 6.71 -3.32
C GLN A 82 -18.74 5.69 -4.36
N GLU A 83 -19.65 4.82 -4.80
CA GLU A 83 -19.41 3.86 -5.88
C GLU A 83 -20.62 3.83 -6.81
N THR A 84 -20.37 3.73 -8.11
CA THR A 84 -21.45 3.68 -9.10
C THR A 84 -20.96 3.11 -10.42
N ALA A 85 -21.86 2.49 -11.17
CA ALA A 85 -21.60 2.07 -12.55
C ALA A 85 -21.96 3.17 -13.57
N SER A 86 -22.63 4.26 -13.15
CA SER A 86 -23.06 5.34 -14.06
C SER A 86 -21.92 6.34 -14.26
N PRO A 87 -21.43 6.55 -15.50
CA PRO A 87 -20.37 7.53 -15.76
C PRO A 87 -20.75 8.95 -15.34
N ARG A 88 -22.01 9.34 -15.58
CA ARG A 88 -22.54 10.66 -15.16
C ARG A 88 -22.47 10.83 -13.65
N LYS A 89 -22.98 9.86 -12.87
CA LYS A 89 -22.90 9.92 -11.40
C LYS A 89 -21.46 9.84 -10.91
N ALA A 90 -20.62 9.02 -11.55
CA ALA A 90 -19.21 8.88 -11.21
C ALA A 90 -18.47 10.21 -11.36
N TRP A 91 -18.76 11.00 -12.39
CA TRP A 91 -18.22 12.35 -12.53
C TRP A 91 -18.77 13.30 -11.46
N GLN A 92 -20.08 13.32 -11.23
CA GLN A 92 -20.71 14.16 -10.21
C GLN A 92 -20.13 13.92 -8.80
N ASN A 93 -19.87 12.65 -8.44
CA ASN A 93 -19.27 12.27 -7.17
C ASN A 93 -17.84 12.79 -6.95
N VAL A 94 -17.19 13.30 -8.00
CA VAL A 94 -15.83 13.86 -7.95
C VAL A 94 -15.86 15.38 -8.17
N ALA A 95 -16.64 15.86 -9.14
CA ALA A 95 -16.77 17.29 -9.40
C ALA A 95 -17.39 18.03 -8.21
N ALA A 96 -18.47 17.50 -7.60
CA ALA A 96 -19.18 18.22 -6.54
C ALA A 96 -18.32 18.55 -5.30
N PRO A 97 -17.51 17.63 -4.73
CA PRO A 97 -16.59 18.00 -3.66
C PRO A 97 -15.50 18.98 -4.11
N ILE A 98 -14.97 18.84 -5.32
CA ILE A 98 -13.94 19.73 -5.87
C ILE A 98 -14.48 21.16 -6.04
N ASP A 99 -15.70 21.30 -6.57
CA ASP A 99 -16.39 22.58 -6.71
C ASP A 99 -16.71 23.19 -5.33
N ALA A 100 -16.86 22.35 -4.29
CA ALA A 100 -16.99 22.76 -2.90
C ALA A 100 -15.65 23.00 -2.19
N GLY A 101 -14.53 23.01 -2.93
CA GLY A 101 -13.20 23.29 -2.38
C GLY A 101 -12.60 22.14 -1.56
N ARG A 102 -12.95 20.87 -1.85
CA ARG A 102 -12.41 19.70 -1.14
C ARG A 102 -11.77 18.70 -2.12
N PRO A 103 -10.53 18.24 -1.86
CA PRO A 103 -9.91 17.21 -2.68
C PRO A 103 -10.62 15.86 -2.51
N VAL A 104 -10.49 14.99 -3.52
CA VAL A 104 -11.19 13.70 -3.59
C VAL A 104 -10.19 12.58 -3.83
N GLY A 105 -10.22 11.55 -2.99
CA GLY A 105 -9.49 10.31 -3.24
C GLY A 105 -10.20 9.46 -4.29
N LEU A 106 -9.45 8.87 -5.21
CA LEU A 106 -9.95 8.00 -6.27
C LEU A 106 -9.22 6.67 -6.21
N GLN A 107 -9.95 5.56 -6.32
CA GLN A 107 -9.35 4.26 -6.63
C GLN A 107 -9.63 3.93 -8.09
N LEU A 108 -8.59 3.60 -8.84
CA LEU A 108 -8.63 3.45 -10.29
C LEU A 108 -7.53 2.52 -10.81
N ASP A 109 -7.58 2.20 -12.10
CA ASP A 109 -6.54 1.44 -12.80
C ASP A 109 -5.49 2.38 -13.42
N SER A 110 -4.23 2.23 -13.00
CA SER A 110 -3.12 3.07 -13.46
C SER A 110 -2.79 2.90 -14.94
N TYR A 111 -3.21 1.81 -15.60
CA TYR A 111 -3.00 1.57 -17.03
C TYR A 111 -3.49 2.74 -17.91
N HIS A 112 -4.65 3.29 -17.55
CA HIS A 112 -5.34 4.32 -18.34
C HIS A 112 -4.86 5.75 -18.08
N LEU A 113 -3.96 5.95 -17.11
CA LEU A 113 -3.45 7.28 -16.78
C LEU A 113 -2.33 7.69 -17.75
N ASP A 114 -2.41 8.90 -18.30
CA ASP A 114 -1.49 9.33 -19.37
C ASP A 114 -0.03 9.43 -18.91
N TYR A 115 0.19 9.82 -17.65
CA TYR A 115 1.52 10.01 -17.07
C TYR A 115 2.17 8.69 -16.61
N PHE A 116 1.42 7.58 -16.57
CA PHE A 116 1.99 6.27 -16.26
C PHE A 116 2.71 5.71 -17.49
N GLY A 117 4.05 5.72 -17.44
CA GLY A 117 4.90 5.22 -18.53
C GLY A 117 4.78 3.71 -18.77
N THR A 118 4.52 2.93 -17.72
CA THR A 118 4.33 1.47 -17.83
C THR A 118 2.84 1.14 -17.93
N LYS A 119 2.46 0.46 -19.02
CA LYS A 119 1.07 0.08 -19.31
C LYS A 119 0.76 -1.34 -18.84
N VAL A 120 0.56 -1.47 -17.52
CA VAL A 120 0.11 -2.71 -16.86
C VAL A 120 -1.12 -2.41 -16.02
N HIS A 121 -2.15 -3.26 -16.15
CA HIS A 121 -3.39 -3.14 -15.38
C HIS A 121 -3.15 -3.30 -13.88
N PHE A 122 -3.55 -2.28 -13.12
CA PHE A 122 -3.52 -2.28 -11.66
C PHE A 122 -4.67 -1.43 -11.10
N GLY A 123 -5.86 -2.02 -11.04
CA GLY A 123 -7.08 -1.42 -10.48
C GLY A 123 -7.07 -1.10 -8.98
N GLY A 124 -5.95 -1.36 -8.30
CA GLY A 124 -5.74 -1.07 -6.89
C GLY A 124 -5.05 0.28 -6.64
N HIS A 125 -4.74 1.06 -7.69
CA HIS A 125 -4.05 2.33 -7.56
C HIS A 125 -4.96 3.41 -6.96
N VAL A 126 -4.37 4.32 -6.19
CA VAL A 126 -5.10 5.37 -5.48
C VAL A 126 -4.42 6.71 -5.68
N VAL A 127 -5.19 7.74 -6.02
CA VAL A 127 -4.69 9.12 -6.23
C VAL A 127 -5.60 10.11 -5.53
N ALA A 128 -5.09 11.30 -5.22
CA ALA A 128 -5.92 12.43 -4.80
C ALA A 128 -6.15 13.37 -5.98
N MET A 129 -7.40 13.62 -6.35
CA MET A 129 -7.76 14.64 -7.32
C MET A 129 -8.02 15.96 -6.60
N TYR A 130 -7.51 17.06 -7.15
CA TYR A 130 -7.65 18.39 -6.56
C TYR A 130 -8.14 19.46 -7.53
N GLY A 131 -8.38 19.10 -8.79
CA GLY A 131 -8.99 20.02 -9.73
C GLY A 131 -9.22 19.41 -11.10
N TYR A 132 -9.89 20.17 -11.96
CA TYR A 132 -10.10 19.83 -13.37
C TYR A 132 -10.34 21.07 -14.23
N ASP A 133 -10.16 20.91 -15.54
CA ASP A 133 -10.65 21.84 -16.56
C ASP A 133 -11.46 21.08 -17.61
N GLU A 134 -11.68 21.66 -18.79
CA GLU A 134 -12.46 21.06 -19.87
C GLU A 134 -11.83 19.78 -20.45
N HIS A 135 -10.53 19.56 -20.22
CA HIS A 135 -9.75 18.51 -20.86
C HIS A 135 -9.03 17.59 -19.87
N HIS A 136 -8.58 18.13 -18.73
CA HIS A 136 -7.72 17.41 -17.79
C HIS A 136 -8.26 17.39 -16.37
N ALA A 137 -7.92 16.32 -15.66
CA ALA A 137 -7.95 16.25 -14.21
C ALA A 137 -6.54 16.48 -13.66
N TYR A 138 -6.46 17.21 -12.54
CA TYR A 138 -5.24 17.50 -11.80
C TYR A 138 -5.21 16.62 -10.55
N LEU A 139 -4.13 15.84 -10.41
CA LEU A 139 -4.00 14.76 -9.44
C LEU A 139 -2.68 14.90 -8.65
N VAL A 140 -2.67 14.31 -7.46
CA VAL A 140 -1.47 14.01 -6.70
C VAL A 140 -1.29 12.50 -6.66
N ASP A 141 -0.12 12.06 -7.08
CA ASP A 141 0.33 10.68 -7.10
C ASP A 141 1.67 10.57 -6.34
N THR A 142 2.22 9.36 -6.24
CA THR A 142 3.51 9.07 -5.59
C THR A 142 4.65 9.93 -6.17
N ASP A 143 5.72 10.12 -5.38
CA ASP A 143 6.90 10.88 -5.82
C ASP A 143 7.53 10.26 -7.07
N GLN A 144 7.50 8.93 -7.18
CA GLN A 144 7.99 8.21 -8.36
C GLN A 144 7.24 8.59 -9.64
N GLN A 145 5.97 9.00 -9.54
CA GLN A 145 5.17 9.46 -10.69
C GLN A 145 5.25 10.98 -10.90
N GLY A 146 5.93 11.71 -10.00
CA GLY A 146 6.15 13.16 -10.10
C GLY A 146 5.38 14.01 -9.08
N GLY A 147 4.63 13.41 -8.15
CA GLY A 147 3.83 14.16 -7.17
C GLY A 147 2.62 14.83 -7.82
N ALA A 148 2.78 16.06 -8.32
CA ALA A 148 1.74 16.77 -9.07
C ALA A 148 1.69 16.31 -10.53
N VAL A 149 0.56 15.71 -10.93
CA VAL A 149 0.38 15.12 -12.26
C VAL A 149 -0.98 15.47 -12.85
N ARG A 150 -1.16 15.22 -14.15
CA ARG A 150 -2.44 15.40 -14.83
C ARG A 150 -2.70 14.30 -15.85
N THR A 151 -3.97 14.02 -16.10
CA THR A 151 -4.42 13.09 -17.14
C THR A 151 -5.70 13.63 -17.78
N GLY A 152 -5.97 13.25 -19.03
CA GLY A 152 -7.19 13.59 -19.74
C GLY A 152 -8.43 13.00 -19.07
N LEU A 153 -9.54 13.71 -19.14
CA LEU A 153 -10.80 13.28 -18.51
C LEU A 153 -11.32 11.94 -19.06
N ALA A 154 -11.07 11.65 -20.34
CA ALA A 154 -11.43 10.37 -20.95
C ALA A 154 -10.60 9.21 -20.37
N GLY A 155 -9.28 9.40 -20.20
CA GLY A 155 -8.40 8.43 -19.55
C GLY A 155 -8.79 8.18 -18.10
N LEU A 156 -9.07 9.26 -17.35
CA LEU A 156 -9.57 9.15 -15.97
C LEU A 156 -10.90 8.39 -15.89
N ALA A 157 -11.83 8.63 -16.81
CA ALA A 157 -13.11 7.91 -16.83
C ALA A 157 -12.90 6.41 -17.08
N SER A 158 -12.04 6.04 -18.04
CA SER A 158 -11.67 4.64 -18.30
C SER A 158 -10.98 3.99 -17.09
N ALA A 159 -10.00 4.69 -16.48
CA ALA A 159 -9.29 4.24 -15.30
C ALA A 159 -10.23 3.87 -14.15
N ARG A 160 -11.26 4.69 -13.92
CA ARG A 160 -12.23 4.52 -12.83
C ARG A 160 -13.31 3.48 -13.14
N ALA A 161 -13.60 3.25 -14.42
CA ALA A 161 -14.63 2.31 -14.86
C ALA A 161 -14.10 0.88 -15.10
N GLU A 162 -12.78 0.69 -15.04
CA GLU A 162 -12.11 -0.58 -15.28
C GLU A 162 -12.65 -1.72 -14.41
N ARG A 163 -12.61 -2.94 -14.95
CA ARG A 163 -13.11 -4.15 -14.30
C ARG A 163 -12.00 -5.20 -14.22
N GLY A 164 -11.92 -5.86 -13.08
CA GLY A 164 -10.96 -6.94 -12.90
C GLY A 164 -10.44 -7.03 -11.46
N PRO A 165 -9.35 -7.77 -11.26
CA PRO A 165 -8.73 -7.89 -9.95
C PRO A 165 -8.45 -6.51 -9.32
N MET A 166 -8.76 -6.38 -8.02
CA MET A 166 -8.51 -5.17 -7.22
C MET A 166 -9.24 -3.89 -7.65
N THR A 167 -10.00 -3.88 -8.75
CA THR A 167 -10.81 -2.73 -9.19
C THR A 167 -11.93 -2.38 -8.21
N ALA A 168 -12.40 -1.13 -8.28
CA ALA A 168 -13.59 -0.66 -7.59
C ALA A 168 -14.51 0.08 -8.57
N ARG A 169 -15.82 0.09 -8.32
CA ARG A 169 -16.82 0.67 -9.26
C ARG A 169 -16.82 2.19 -9.21
N ASN A 170 -15.92 2.83 -9.96
CA ASN A 170 -15.74 4.29 -9.99
C ASN A 170 -15.58 4.91 -8.59
N ARG A 171 -14.92 4.20 -7.67
CA ARG A 171 -14.84 4.60 -6.27
C ARG A 171 -14.21 5.99 -6.12
N SER A 172 -14.92 6.88 -5.46
CA SER A 172 -14.39 8.14 -4.94
C SER A 172 -14.66 8.26 -3.45
N PHE A 173 -13.81 8.98 -2.73
CA PHE A 173 -13.96 9.17 -1.30
C PHE A 173 -13.42 10.51 -0.82
N THR A 174 -14.02 11.02 0.25
CA THR A 174 -13.52 12.19 0.98
C THR A 174 -13.36 11.83 2.45
N LEU A 175 -12.42 12.50 3.12
CA LEU A 175 -12.24 12.43 4.57
C LEU A 175 -12.60 13.78 5.18
N ALA A 176 -13.16 13.76 6.39
CA ALA A 176 -13.30 14.95 7.22
C ALA A 176 -12.88 14.63 8.65
N LEU A 177 -12.16 15.56 9.29
CA LEU A 177 -11.83 15.44 10.71
C LEU A 177 -13.09 15.59 11.58
N PRO A 178 -13.14 14.91 12.74
CA PRO A 178 -14.14 15.21 13.74
C PRO A 178 -13.94 16.63 14.32
N GLN A 179 -15.02 17.23 14.84
CA GLN A 179 -15.03 18.55 15.49
C GLN A 179 -13.92 18.73 16.54
N ARG A 180 -13.55 17.64 17.24
CA ARG A 180 -12.40 17.59 18.13
C ARG A 180 -11.42 16.56 17.56
N PRO A 181 -10.23 16.97 17.09
CA PRO A 181 -9.28 16.04 16.50
C PRO A 181 -8.88 14.97 17.54
N PRO A 182 -8.75 13.71 17.13
CA PRO A 182 -8.37 12.65 18.04
C PRO A 182 -6.95 12.88 18.56
N SER A 183 -6.69 12.46 19.80
CA SER A 183 -5.33 12.16 20.25
C SER A 183 -4.87 10.91 19.49
N TRP A 184 -4.38 11.11 18.27
CA TRP A 184 -4.01 10.02 17.37
C TRP A 184 -2.80 9.25 17.89
N GLN A 185 -1.97 9.87 18.73
CA GLN A 185 -0.84 9.25 19.41
C GLN A 185 -1.30 8.08 20.29
N ASP A 186 -2.44 8.22 20.98
CA ASP A 186 -3.05 7.17 21.80
C ASP A 186 -3.57 5.99 20.95
N ARG A 187 -3.62 6.15 19.62
CA ARG A 187 -4.04 5.11 18.67
C ARG A 187 -2.88 4.28 18.12
N ILE A 188 -1.63 4.63 18.40
CA ILE A 188 -0.44 3.89 17.93
C ILE A 188 -0.44 2.45 18.46
N VAL A 189 -0.55 2.25 19.78
CA VAL A 189 -0.54 0.90 20.37
C VAL A 189 -1.73 0.05 19.90
N PRO A 190 -2.98 0.56 19.91
CA PRO A 190 -4.11 -0.15 19.31
C PRO A 190 -3.90 -0.53 17.84
N ALA A 191 -3.29 0.35 17.03
CA ALA A 191 -3.00 0.09 15.63
C ALA A 191 -2.04 -1.09 15.43
N VAL A 192 -0.97 -1.10 16.22
CA VAL A 192 0.06 -2.12 16.21
C VAL A 192 -0.51 -3.46 16.65
N ARG A 193 -1.28 -3.49 17.75
CA ARG A 193 -1.91 -4.73 18.24
C ARG A 193 -2.90 -5.30 17.23
N HIS A 194 -3.71 -4.45 16.60
CA HIS A 194 -4.64 -4.87 15.56
C HIS A 194 -3.91 -5.45 14.35
N CYS A 195 -2.84 -4.80 13.90
CA CYS A 195 -2.00 -5.28 12.81
C CYS A 195 -1.39 -6.64 13.13
N ALA A 196 -0.83 -6.78 14.33
CA ALA A 196 -0.19 -8.01 14.79
C ALA A 196 -1.18 -9.17 14.91
N GLU A 197 -2.36 -8.93 15.47
CA GLU A 197 -3.41 -9.96 15.57
C GLU A 197 -3.84 -10.43 14.18
N ALA A 198 -4.14 -9.50 13.26
CA ALA A 198 -4.53 -9.85 11.88
C ALA A 198 -3.42 -10.62 11.13
N PHE A 199 -2.16 -10.27 11.36
CA PHE A 199 -1.01 -10.92 10.73
C PHE A 199 -0.79 -12.37 11.23
N LEU A 200 -0.95 -12.60 12.54
CA LEU A 200 -0.78 -13.91 13.17
C LEU A 200 -1.99 -14.82 12.92
N ALA A 201 -3.21 -14.29 13.13
CA ALA A 201 -4.47 -15.02 13.08
C ALA A 201 -5.10 -15.06 11.68
N ALA A 202 -4.30 -14.87 10.62
CA ALA A 202 -4.82 -14.81 9.26
C ALA A 202 -5.63 -16.08 8.89
N PRO A 203 -6.76 -15.94 8.18
CA PRO A 203 -7.75 -17.02 8.03
C PRO A 203 -7.32 -18.15 7.10
N ILE A 204 -6.31 -17.92 6.25
CA ILE A 204 -5.80 -18.90 5.29
C ILE A 204 -4.27 -18.91 5.31
N ALA A 205 -3.67 -20.05 4.96
CA ALA A 205 -2.22 -20.25 4.98
C ALA A 205 -1.45 -19.42 3.94
N ASN A 206 -2.15 -18.72 3.03
CA ASN A 206 -1.55 -17.82 2.06
C ASN A 206 -1.22 -16.45 2.64
N LEU A 207 -1.68 -16.15 3.86
CA LEU A 207 -1.60 -14.81 4.45
C LEU A 207 -0.68 -14.77 5.69
N GLY A 208 -0.20 -13.57 6.01
CA GLY A 208 0.65 -13.31 7.18
C GLY A 208 1.93 -14.15 7.19
N HIS A 209 2.46 -14.46 8.38
CA HIS A 209 3.69 -15.24 8.52
C HIS A 209 3.60 -16.65 7.87
N ARG A 210 2.42 -17.28 7.92
CA ARG A 210 2.16 -18.57 7.26
C ARG A 210 2.23 -18.46 5.73
N GLY A 211 1.78 -17.33 5.19
CA GLY A 211 1.96 -17.00 3.78
C GLY A 211 3.43 -16.88 3.40
N ILE A 212 4.24 -16.22 4.23
CA ILE A 212 5.70 -16.11 3.99
C ILE A 212 6.33 -17.51 4.00
N ALA A 213 5.99 -18.34 4.98
CA ALA A 213 6.44 -19.73 5.04
C ALA A 213 5.97 -20.56 3.84
N LYS A 214 4.79 -20.26 3.27
CA LYS A 214 4.33 -20.88 2.02
C LYS A 214 5.15 -20.40 0.83
N ALA A 215 5.44 -19.11 0.73
CA ALA A 215 6.32 -18.56 -0.30
C ALA A 215 7.71 -19.20 -0.23
N ALA A 216 8.28 -19.35 0.96
CA ALA A 216 9.58 -20.01 1.20
C ALA A 216 9.68 -21.40 0.53
N ARG A 217 8.59 -22.17 0.53
CA ARG A 217 8.54 -23.49 -0.11
C ARG A 217 8.33 -23.45 -1.63
N LEU A 218 7.70 -22.41 -2.15
CA LEU A 218 7.26 -22.34 -3.55
C LEU A 218 8.18 -21.52 -4.45
N VAL A 219 8.83 -20.49 -3.90
CA VAL A 219 9.80 -19.63 -4.61
C VAL A 219 10.93 -20.43 -5.26
N PRO A 220 11.51 -21.49 -4.64
CA PRO A 220 12.50 -22.35 -5.30
C PRO A 220 12.03 -22.97 -6.63
N GLY A 221 10.71 -23.11 -6.84
CA GLY A 221 10.12 -23.64 -8.06
C GLY A 221 9.80 -22.59 -9.13
N TRP A 222 10.01 -21.29 -8.87
CA TRP A 222 9.49 -20.22 -9.72
C TRP A 222 10.06 -20.20 -11.13
N LEU A 223 11.33 -20.56 -11.34
CA LEU A 223 11.90 -20.68 -12.69
C LEU A 223 11.11 -21.63 -13.60
N ARG A 224 10.55 -22.71 -13.04
CA ARG A 224 9.72 -23.68 -13.78
C ARG A 224 8.26 -23.26 -13.88
N ARG A 225 7.83 -22.27 -13.10
CA ARG A 225 6.43 -21.83 -13.00
C ARG A 225 6.06 -20.80 -14.07
N THR A 226 7.02 -20.01 -14.55
CA THR A 226 6.80 -19.00 -15.61
C THR A 226 7.29 -19.49 -16.97
N ALA A 227 6.66 -19.00 -18.03
CA ALA A 227 7.15 -19.14 -19.41
C ALA A 227 8.28 -18.15 -19.74
N GLU A 228 8.40 -17.05 -19.01
CA GLU A 228 9.31 -15.93 -19.29
C GLU A 228 10.15 -15.55 -18.05
N PRO A 229 10.99 -16.44 -17.51
CA PRO A 229 11.71 -16.23 -16.25
C PRO A 229 12.61 -14.99 -16.25
N ARG A 230 13.25 -14.66 -17.38
CA ARG A 230 14.11 -13.49 -17.54
C ARG A 230 13.35 -12.16 -17.43
N ARG A 231 12.03 -12.18 -17.63
CA ARG A 231 11.16 -11.00 -17.50
C ARG A 231 10.44 -11.00 -16.16
N ASP A 232 9.78 -12.11 -15.82
CA ASP A 232 8.83 -12.15 -14.71
C ASP A 232 9.51 -12.11 -13.34
N LEU A 233 10.67 -12.75 -13.18
CA LEU A 233 11.41 -12.75 -11.91
C LEU A 233 11.99 -11.36 -11.59
N PRO A 234 12.74 -10.68 -12.48
CA PRO A 234 13.21 -9.32 -12.20
C PRO A 234 12.06 -8.33 -12.03
N GLN A 235 10.95 -8.50 -12.76
CA GLN A 235 9.76 -7.67 -12.58
C GLN A 235 9.14 -7.85 -11.18
N ALA A 236 9.05 -9.08 -10.68
CA ALA A 236 8.55 -9.35 -9.33
C ALA A 236 9.47 -8.74 -8.25
N ALA A 237 10.78 -8.90 -8.39
CA ALA A 237 11.77 -8.28 -7.51
C ALA A 237 11.67 -6.74 -7.53
N LEU A 238 11.55 -6.14 -8.72
CA LEU A 238 11.37 -4.70 -8.88
C LEU A 238 10.09 -4.21 -8.16
N LEU A 239 8.98 -4.95 -8.26
CA LEU A 239 7.73 -4.58 -7.58
C LEU A 239 7.84 -4.68 -6.05
N MET A 240 8.63 -5.61 -5.52
CA MET A 240 8.88 -5.70 -4.08
C MET A 240 9.55 -4.43 -3.53
N GLU A 241 10.47 -3.83 -4.30
CA GLU A 241 11.21 -2.63 -3.88
C GLU A 241 10.57 -1.31 -4.31
N ARG A 242 10.04 -1.26 -5.53
CA ARG A 242 9.63 -0.02 -6.22
C ARG A 242 8.19 -0.05 -6.75
N GLY A 243 7.39 -1.05 -6.36
CA GLY A 243 5.96 -1.13 -6.69
C GLY A 243 5.09 -0.23 -5.82
N GLY A 244 5.59 0.92 -5.38
CA GLY A 244 4.95 1.76 -4.37
C GLY A 244 4.92 1.13 -2.99
N THR A 245 5.94 0.34 -2.64
CA THR A 245 6.07 -0.37 -1.35
C THR A 245 6.88 0.41 -0.31
N GLY A 246 7.65 1.42 -0.73
CA GLY A 246 8.65 2.08 0.11
C GLY A 246 9.88 1.21 0.38
N GLY A 247 10.05 0.10 -0.35
CA GLY A 247 11.15 -0.86 -0.16
C GLY A 247 10.77 -2.08 0.68
N ALA A 248 11.48 -3.18 0.46
CA ALA A 248 11.37 -4.42 1.21
C ALA A 248 9.91 -4.90 1.39
N LEU A 249 9.09 -4.78 0.34
CA LEU A 249 7.68 -5.19 0.36
C LEU A 249 6.90 -4.62 1.57
N PHE A 250 7.02 -3.31 1.82
CA PHE A 250 6.42 -2.52 2.92
C PHE A 250 7.07 -2.66 4.30
N ARG A 251 8.13 -3.45 4.46
CA ARG A 251 8.77 -3.63 5.79
C ARG A 251 9.52 -2.38 6.23
N VAL A 252 10.05 -1.58 5.30
CA VAL A 252 10.67 -0.28 5.60
C VAL A 252 9.67 0.68 6.23
N LEU A 253 8.50 0.87 5.61
CA LEU A 253 7.44 1.74 6.15
C LEU A 253 6.95 1.28 7.53
N PHE A 254 6.78 -0.03 7.74
CA PHE A 254 6.36 -0.55 9.04
C PHE A 254 7.45 -0.41 10.11
N ARG A 255 8.72 -0.65 9.75
CA ARG A 255 9.87 -0.40 10.63
C ARG A 255 9.88 1.05 11.11
N ASP A 256 9.78 2.00 10.18
CA ASP A 256 9.86 3.43 10.48
C ASP A 256 8.68 3.88 11.35
N PHE A 257 7.50 3.30 11.13
CA PHE A 257 6.34 3.53 11.99
C PHE A 257 6.60 3.07 13.43
N LEU A 258 7.20 1.90 13.63
CA LEU A 258 7.52 1.39 14.96
C LEU A 258 8.57 2.27 15.67
N ASP A 259 9.58 2.76 14.93
CA ASP A 259 10.58 3.69 15.47
C ASP A 259 9.95 5.02 15.90
N GLU A 260 9.25 5.70 14.98
CA GLU A 260 8.53 6.93 15.26
C GLU A 260 7.54 6.74 16.44
N GLY A 261 6.77 5.65 16.42
CA GLY A 261 5.82 5.32 17.50
C GLY A 261 6.51 5.12 18.85
N SER A 262 7.69 4.52 18.88
CA SER A 262 8.47 4.33 20.11
C SER A 262 9.02 5.64 20.70
N ARG A 263 9.03 6.72 19.93
CA ARG A 263 9.42 8.06 20.41
C ARG A 263 8.22 8.81 21.01
N LEU A 264 7.00 8.44 20.59
CA LEU A 264 5.75 9.07 21.01
C LEU A 264 5.06 8.35 22.18
N VAL A 265 5.36 7.07 22.39
CA VAL A 265 4.77 6.25 23.46
C VAL A 265 5.76 6.04 24.60
N SER A 266 5.25 6.01 25.84
CA SER A 266 6.03 5.83 27.07
C SER A 266 5.75 4.49 27.76
N GLY A 267 6.62 4.09 28.70
CA GLY A 267 6.42 2.89 29.54
C GLY A 267 6.61 1.55 28.83
N GLY A 268 5.93 0.51 29.31
CA GLY A 268 6.02 -0.86 28.79
C GLY A 268 5.80 -1.01 27.28
N PRO A 269 4.81 -0.34 26.67
CA PRO A 269 4.60 -0.40 25.23
C PRO A 269 5.79 0.13 24.41
N ARG A 270 6.54 1.11 24.92
CA ARG A 270 7.75 1.63 24.26
C ARG A 270 8.79 0.55 24.03
N THR A 271 9.04 -0.29 25.04
CA THR A 271 10.02 -1.38 24.96
C THR A 271 9.62 -2.40 23.90
N GLY A 272 8.34 -2.80 23.88
CA GLY A 272 7.87 -3.75 22.88
C GLY A 272 7.88 -3.17 21.45
N LEU A 273 7.58 -1.88 21.27
CA LEU A 273 7.74 -1.20 19.98
C LEU A 273 9.20 -1.20 19.52
N ARG A 274 10.16 -0.93 20.41
CA ARG A 274 11.61 -0.99 20.09
C ARG A 274 12.07 -2.39 19.71
N THR A 275 11.59 -3.42 20.39
CA THR A 275 11.88 -4.81 20.03
C THR A 275 11.31 -5.15 18.66
N GLY A 276 10.06 -4.77 18.39
CA GLY A 276 9.46 -4.96 17.07
C GLY A 276 10.19 -4.19 15.97
N HIS A 277 10.60 -2.94 16.24
CA HIS A 277 11.41 -2.13 15.34
C HIS A 277 12.71 -2.83 14.95
N ARG A 278 13.46 -3.36 15.94
CA ARG A 278 14.71 -4.10 15.69
C ARG A 278 14.47 -5.31 14.77
N LEU A 279 13.45 -6.11 15.06
CA LEU A 279 13.13 -7.31 14.27
C LEU A 279 12.65 -6.95 12.86
N TYR A 280 11.88 -5.87 12.69
CA TYR A 280 11.47 -5.40 11.37
C TYR A 280 12.58 -4.69 10.59
N ALA A 281 13.59 -4.13 11.27
CA ALA A 281 14.81 -3.66 10.61
C ALA A 281 15.61 -4.82 10.00
N GLU A 282 15.76 -5.92 10.74
CA GLU A 282 16.35 -7.16 10.24
C GLU A 282 15.52 -7.76 9.08
N ALA A 283 14.20 -7.83 9.25
CA ALA A 283 13.31 -8.32 8.21
C ALA A 283 13.38 -7.48 6.93
N ALA A 284 13.47 -6.15 7.04
CA ALA A 284 13.58 -5.27 5.88
C ALA A 284 14.83 -5.55 5.04
N VAL A 285 15.98 -5.81 5.69
CA VAL A 285 17.22 -6.23 5.01
C VAL A 285 17.00 -7.57 4.31
N GLY A 286 16.50 -8.58 5.02
CA GLY A 286 16.27 -9.89 4.42
C GLY A 286 15.28 -9.88 3.25
N TRP A 287 14.23 -9.04 3.28
CA TRP A 287 13.32 -8.88 2.14
C TRP A 287 14.00 -8.24 0.92
N THR A 288 14.95 -7.34 1.15
CA THR A 288 15.79 -6.76 0.08
C THR A 288 16.71 -7.82 -0.52
N ASP A 289 17.30 -8.66 0.32
CA ASP A 289 18.13 -9.77 -0.15
C ASP A 289 17.32 -10.80 -0.93
N VAL A 290 16.08 -11.11 -0.49
CA VAL A 290 15.15 -11.97 -1.24
C VAL A 290 14.85 -11.37 -2.62
N SER A 291 14.56 -10.07 -2.72
CA SER A 291 14.27 -9.44 -4.02
C SER A 291 15.50 -9.49 -4.94
N ALA A 292 16.70 -9.22 -4.42
CA ALA A 292 17.95 -9.34 -5.17
C ALA A 292 18.21 -10.77 -5.67
N LEU A 293 17.97 -11.79 -4.85
CA LEU A 293 18.12 -13.19 -5.23
C LEU A 293 17.11 -13.62 -6.32
N ILE A 294 15.87 -13.16 -6.22
CA ILE A 294 14.83 -13.40 -7.24
C ILE A 294 15.25 -12.77 -8.58
N ALA A 295 15.71 -11.52 -8.58
CA ALA A 295 16.20 -10.85 -9.79
C ALA A 295 17.38 -11.62 -10.41
N LYS A 296 18.37 -11.98 -9.59
CA LYS A 296 19.55 -12.75 -10.01
C LYS A 296 19.18 -14.09 -10.65
N ALA A 297 18.20 -14.81 -10.11
CA ALA A 297 17.71 -16.05 -10.71
C ALA A 297 17.11 -15.82 -12.11
N GLY A 298 16.35 -14.73 -12.27
CA GLY A 298 15.80 -14.34 -13.57
C GLY A 298 16.89 -14.03 -14.59
N GLU A 299 17.89 -13.24 -14.20
CA GLU A 299 18.99 -12.82 -15.09
C GLU A 299 19.89 -13.98 -15.51
N SER A 300 20.23 -14.85 -14.56
CA SER A 300 21.14 -15.99 -14.79
C SER A 300 20.45 -17.22 -15.38
N GLY A 301 19.17 -17.42 -15.08
CA GLY A 301 18.45 -18.68 -15.33
C GLY A 301 18.83 -19.81 -14.36
N ASP A 302 19.61 -19.52 -13.32
CA ASP A 302 20.02 -20.47 -12.29
C ASP A 302 18.99 -20.57 -11.16
N ALA A 303 18.70 -21.78 -10.70
CA ALA A 303 17.78 -22.05 -9.61
C ALA A 303 18.39 -21.82 -8.22
N ALA A 304 19.71 -21.88 -8.09
CA ALA A 304 20.37 -21.75 -6.79
C ALA A 304 20.02 -20.45 -6.03
N PRO A 305 19.91 -19.26 -6.67
CA PRO A 305 19.44 -18.06 -5.98
C PRO A 305 17.99 -18.17 -5.47
N LEU A 306 17.10 -18.90 -6.15
CA LEU A 306 15.73 -19.11 -5.66
C LEU A 306 15.67 -20.08 -4.47
N GLU A 307 16.57 -21.06 -4.41
CA GLU A 307 16.73 -21.92 -3.23
C GLU A 307 17.19 -21.11 -2.01
N GLN A 308 18.16 -20.21 -2.22
CA GLN A 308 18.61 -19.26 -1.19
C GLN A 308 17.49 -18.31 -0.76
N ALA A 309 16.72 -17.76 -1.71
CA ALA A 309 15.57 -16.91 -1.43
C ALA A 309 14.50 -17.67 -0.63
N GLY A 310 14.26 -18.95 -0.95
CA GLY A 310 13.36 -19.82 -0.22
C GLY A 310 13.79 -20.02 1.24
N ALA A 311 15.08 -20.29 1.48
CA ALA A 311 15.63 -20.42 2.83
C ALA A 311 15.47 -19.12 3.64
N LEU A 312 15.84 -17.98 3.04
CA LEU A 312 15.74 -16.68 3.68
C LEU A 312 14.29 -16.27 4.00
N LEU A 313 13.34 -16.58 3.10
CA LEU A 313 11.92 -16.42 3.39
C LEU A 313 11.45 -17.27 4.57
N GLY A 314 12.04 -18.45 4.76
CA GLY A 314 11.79 -19.30 5.93
C GLY A 314 12.21 -18.61 7.23
N ASP A 315 13.37 -17.96 7.24
CA ASP A 315 13.84 -17.17 8.38
C ASP A 315 13.00 -15.92 8.62
N LEU A 316 12.67 -15.18 7.55
CA LEU A 316 11.77 -14.03 7.62
C LEU A 316 10.40 -14.38 8.20
N ALA A 317 9.84 -15.55 7.84
CA ALA A 317 8.59 -16.02 8.42
C ALA A 317 8.67 -16.18 9.94
N ARG A 318 9.80 -16.66 10.48
CA ARG A 318 10.03 -16.79 11.93
C ARG A 318 10.24 -15.43 12.59
N ILE A 319 11.09 -14.58 11.99
CA ILE A 319 11.39 -13.23 12.52
C ILE A 319 10.12 -12.39 12.61
N GLU A 320 9.31 -12.37 11.55
CA GLU A 320 8.07 -11.59 11.56
C GLU A 320 7.00 -12.18 12.49
N GLU A 321 6.94 -13.50 12.64
CA GLU A 321 6.07 -14.13 13.64
C GLU A 321 6.48 -13.72 15.06
N GLU A 322 7.78 -13.76 15.38
CA GLU A 322 8.30 -13.34 16.68
C GLU A 322 8.00 -11.87 16.94
N ALA A 323 8.30 -11.00 15.98
CA ALA A 323 8.03 -9.56 16.07
C ALA A 323 6.55 -9.31 16.35
N MET A 324 5.65 -9.93 15.58
CA MET A 324 4.22 -9.76 15.75
C MET A 324 3.71 -10.33 17.07
N ARG A 325 4.30 -11.42 17.60
CA ARG A 325 3.96 -11.92 18.94
C ARG A 325 4.33 -10.94 20.05
N VAL A 326 5.44 -10.22 19.91
CA VAL A 326 5.83 -9.13 20.83
C VAL A 326 4.84 -7.98 20.70
N LEU A 327 4.60 -7.51 19.47
CA LEU A 327 3.74 -6.37 19.17
C LEU A 327 2.26 -6.59 19.56
N ARG A 328 1.77 -7.83 19.53
CA ARG A 328 0.43 -8.18 20.00
C ARG A 328 0.24 -7.97 21.52
N ARG A 329 1.31 -8.12 22.30
CA ARG A 329 1.29 -8.06 23.78
C ARG A 329 1.44 -6.66 24.35
N LEU A 330 1.60 -5.64 23.49
CA LEU A 330 1.70 -4.23 23.91
C LEU A 330 0.47 -3.77 24.70
#